data_AF-A0A2N2GZ92-F1
#
_entry.id   AF-A0A2N2GZ92-F1
#
_cell.length_a   1.000
_cell.length_b   1.000
_cell.length_c   1.000
_cell.angle_alpha   90.00
_cell.angle_beta   90.00
_cell.angle_gamma   90.00
#
_symmetry.space_group_name_H-M   'P 1'
#
loop_
_entity.id
_entity.type
_entity.pdbx_description
1 polymer ?
#
loop_
_entity_poly.entity_id
_entity_poly.type
_entity_poly.pdbx_seq_one_letter_code
_entity_poly.pdbx_strand_id
1 'polypeptide(L)' 'MKYCPKCGTGLAPVEVENKRRLKCPLPSCDYVFWDNPVPVVAAIVETE' A
#
# COMPACT_ATOMS: atom_id res chain seq x y z
N MET A 1 7.89 2.37 0.05
CA MET A 1 7.52 2.73 1.43
C MET A 1 8.57 2.19 2.41
N LYS A 2 9.06 2.98 3.38
CA LYS A 2 10.07 2.53 4.37
C LYS A 2 9.53 2.41 5.80
N TYR A 3 8.60 3.28 6.18
CA TYR A 3 8.04 3.36 7.54
C TYR A 3 6.52 3.27 7.51
N CYS A 4 5.92 2.81 8.60
CA CYS A 4 4.48 2.72 8.77
C CYS A 4 3.88 4.13 8.91
N PRO A 5 2.87 4.51 8.10
CA PRO A 5 2.24 5.83 8.20
C PRO A 5 1.39 6.00 9.45
N LYS A 6 1.02 4.90 10.15
CA LYS A 6 0.23 4.96 11.38
C LYS A 6 1.06 5.18 12.64
N CYS A 7 2.28 4.64 12.71
CA CYS A 7 3.08 4.61 13.94
C CYS A 7 4.57 4.92 13.77
N GLY A 8 5.08 5.11 12.54
CA GLY A 8 6.47 5.44 12.26
C GLY A 8 7.46 4.26 12.33
N THR A 9 7.04 3.07 12.77
CA THR A 9 7.92 1.87 12.79
C THR A 9 8.35 1.47 11.38
N GLY A 10 9.60 1.01 11.23
CA GLY A 10 10.10 0.44 9.97
C GLY A 10 9.24 -0.74 9.51
N LEU A 11 8.91 -0.79 8.22
CA LEU A 11 8.18 -1.92 7.65
C LEU A 11 9.10 -3.10 7.39
N ALA A 12 8.58 -4.31 7.58
CA ALA A 12 9.30 -5.56 7.32
C ALA A 12 8.58 -6.39 6.25
N PRO A 13 9.32 -7.16 5.42
CA PRO A 13 8.71 -8.09 4.49
C PRO A 13 8.08 -9.27 5.24
N VAL A 14 6.81 -9.54 4.97
CA VAL A 14 6.01 -10.63 5.58
C VAL A 14 5.19 -11.32 4.48
N GLU A 15 4.96 -12.61 4.62
CA GLU A 15 4.05 -13.35 3.75
C GLU A 15 2.59 -13.05 4.13
N VAL A 16 1.85 -12.47 3.19
CA VAL A 16 0.43 -12.13 3.32
C VAL A 16 -0.24 -12.63 2.06
N GLU A 17 -1.22 -13.54 2.21
CA GLU A 17 -1.95 -14.13 1.08
C GLU A 17 -1.03 -14.72 0.01
N ASN A 18 -0.03 -15.50 0.43
CA ASN A 18 0.99 -16.12 -0.45
C ASN A 18 1.81 -15.11 -1.27
N LYS A 19 1.89 -13.85 -0.83
CA LYS A 19 2.71 -12.80 -1.44
C LYS A 19 3.58 -12.14 -0.38
N ARG A 20 4.85 -11.86 -0.72
CA ARG A 20 5.71 -11.03 0.13
C ARG A 20 5.28 -9.57 0.04
N ARG A 21 4.86 -9.00 1.17
CA ARG A 21 4.42 -7.62 1.31
C ARG A 21 5.14 -6.93 2.46
N LEU A 22 5.23 -5.61 2.42
CA LEU A 22 5.72 -4.84 3.55
C LEU A 22 4.59 -4.64 4.57
N LYS A 23 4.76 -5.16 5.79
CA LYS A 23 3.80 -5.03 6.90
C LYS A 23 4.47 -4.37 8.11
N CYS A 24 3.70 -3.64 8.91
CA CYS A 24 4.17 -3.17 10.20
C CYS A 24 4.36 -4.35 11.18
N PRO A 25 5.53 -4.48 11.83
CA PRO A 25 5.79 -5.61 12.73
C PRO A 25 5.20 -5.41 14.14
N LEU A 26 4.67 -4.22 14.48
CA LEU A 26 4.09 -3.99 15.79
C LEU A 26 2.76 -4.76 15.93
N PRO A 27 2.59 -5.60 16.98
CA PRO A 27 1.36 -6.36 17.19
C PRO A 27 0.10 -5.50 17.34
N SER A 28 0.24 -4.25 17.79
CA SER A 28 -0.86 -3.29 17.93
C SER A 28 -1.21 -2.54 16.64
N CYS A 29 -0.52 -2.82 15.51
CA CYS A 29 -0.68 -2.08 14.27
C CYS A 29 -0.74 -3.00 13.04
N ASP A 30 -1.93 -3.17 12.48
CA ASP A 30 -2.19 -4.07 11.36
C ASP A 30 -1.95 -3.45 9.96
N TYR A 31 -1.13 -2.40 9.86
CA TYR A 31 -0.87 -1.76 8.57
C TYR A 31 -0.08 -2.69 7.61
N VAL A 32 -0.61 -2.86 6.40
CA VAL A 32 0.04 -3.54 5.27
C VAL A 32 0.17 -2.55 4.11
N PHE A 33 1.35 -2.46 3.52
CA PHE A 33 1.56 -1.71 2.28
C PHE A 33 1.23 -2.60 1.09
N TRP A 34 0.06 -2.36 0.50
CA TRP A 34 -0.47 -3.16 -0.61
C TRP A 34 0.12 -2.79 -1.97
N ASP A 35 0.61 -1.55 -2.11
CA ASP A 35 1.11 -0.98 -3.37
C ASP A 35 0.09 -1.09 -4.50
N ASN A 36 -1.18 -0.79 -4.18
CA ASN A 36 -2.25 -0.82 -5.18
C ASN A 36 -2.00 0.27 -6.23
N PRO A 37 -2.10 -0.04 -7.54
CA PRO A 37 -1.98 0.96 -8.59
C PRO A 37 -2.96 2.11 -8.38
N VAL A 38 -2.52 3.33 -8.72
CA VAL A 38 -3.40 4.49 -8.70
C VAL A 38 -4.40 4.36 -9.85
N PRO A 39 -5.73 4.36 -9.60
CA PRO A 39 -6.70 4.35 -10.68
C PRO A 39 -6.60 5.66 -11.47
N VAL A 40 -6.73 5.56 -12.79
CA VAL A 40 -6.65 6.71 -13.70
C VAL A 40 -7.97 6.83 -14.45
N VAL A 41 -8.50 8.05 -14.54
CA VAL A 41 -9.72 8.38 -15.30
C VAL A 41 -9.34 9.32 -16.44
N ALA A 42 -9.90 9.06 -17.63
CA ALA A 42 -9.79 9.92 -18.80
C ALA A 42 -11.15 10.02 -19.50
N ALA A 43 -11.38 11.12 -20.20
CA ALA A 43 -12.56 11.34 -21.02
C ALA A 43 -12.16 11.89 -22.39
N ILE A 44 -12.93 11.56 -23.42
CA ILE A 44 -12.82 12.13 -24.76
C ILE A 44 -13.98 13.12 -24.90
N VAL A 45 -13.66 14.36 -25.32
CA VAL A 45 -14.65 15.41 -25.55
C VAL A 45 -14.84 15.54 -27.07
N GLU A 46 -16.09 15.47 -27.51
CA GLU A 46 -16.48 15.76 -28.90
C GLU A 46 -16.56 17.27 -29.11
N THR A 47 -16.10 17.75 -30.27
CA THR A 47 -16.14 19.16 -30.68
C THR A 47 -16.78 19.27 -32.06
N GLU A 48 -17.53 20.34 -32.31
CA GLU A 48 -18.13 20.66 -33.62
C GLU A 48 -17.09 20.96 -34.71
#